data_AF-A0A822X9E4-F1
#
_entry.id   AF-A0A822X9E4-F1
#
_cell.length_a   1.000
_cell.length_b   1.000
_cell.length_c   1.000
_cell.angle_alpha   90.00
_cell.angle_beta   90.00
_cell.angle_gamma   90.00
#
_symmetry.space_group_name_H-M   'P 1'
#
loop_
_entity.id
_entity.type
_entity.pdbx_description
1 polymer ?
#
loop_
_entity_poly.entity_id
_entity_poly.type
_entity_poly.pdbx_seq_one_letter_code
_entity_poly.pdbx_strand_id
1 'polypeptide(L)'
;MAVPASRYQPSARQYSGSVTPPEYDEGVKVRKVDVSGKLSIQGVSLSAGKAFRGERVGLRETQDDGCYEVWWYSTKVGVIDLKKKSITMGKGC
;
A
#
# COMPACT_ATOMS: atom_id res chain seq x y z
N MET A 1 28.99 15.48 33.99
CA MET A 1 28.00 16.08 33.07
C MET A 1 28.34 15.58 31.67
N ALA A 2 27.56 14.67 31.08
CA ALA A 2 27.89 14.09 29.78
C ALA A 2 27.23 14.90 28.66
N VAL A 3 27.98 15.26 27.62
CA VAL A 3 27.47 16.04 26.49
C VAL A 3 26.64 15.16 25.54
N PRO A 4 25.65 15.73 24.83
CA PRO A 4 24.85 15.00 23.85
C PRO A 4 25.69 14.27 22.80
N ALA A 5 26.80 14.87 22.37
CA ALA A 5 27.73 14.28 21.41
C ALA A 5 28.38 12.97 21.89
N SER A 6 28.49 12.74 23.21
CA SER A 6 29.00 11.48 23.76
C SER A 6 27.94 10.37 23.83
N ARG A 7 26.68 10.69 23.52
CA ARG A 7 25.53 9.76 23.58
C ARG A 7 25.04 9.33 22.20
N TYR A 8 25.16 10.19 21.20
CA TYR A 8 24.75 9.87 19.84
C TYR A 8 25.93 9.29 19.07
N GLN A 9 25.79 8.02 18.68
CA GLN A 9 26.70 7.37 17.74
C GLN A 9 25.95 7.20 16.41
N PRO A 10 26.57 7.55 15.27
CA PRO A 10 25.95 7.33 13.97
C PRO A 10 25.66 5.83 13.79
N SER A 11 24.49 5.51 13.27
CA SER A 11 24.14 4.11 13.00
C SER A 11 25.12 3.52 12.01
N ALA A 12 25.63 2.32 12.28
CA ALA A 12 26.43 1.56 11.32
C ALA A 12 25.62 1.13 10.08
N ARG A 13 24.29 1.27 10.11
CA ARG A 13 23.41 0.89 9.01
C ARG A 13 23.47 1.96 7.92
N GLN A 14 24.15 1.64 6.83
CA GLN A 14 24.20 2.51 5.65
C GLN A 14 22.79 2.63 5.05
N TYR A 15 22.34 3.86 4.87
CA TYR A 15 21.07 4.14 4.20
C TYR A 15 21.19 3.75 2.72
N SER A 16 20.38 2.81 2.26
CA SER A 16 20.48 2.27 0.89
C SER A 16 19.84 3.15 -0.17
N GLY A 17 19.07 4.19 0.19
CA GLY A 17 18.45 5.16 -0.74
C GLY A 17 17.36 4.60 -1.65
N SER A 18 17.45 3.33 -2.04
CA SER A 18 16.49 2.61 -2.85
C SER A 18 15.59 1.75 -1.96
N VAL A 19 14.30 2.06 -1.94
CA VAL A 19 13.27 1.16 -1.42
C VAL A 19 12.98 0.13 -2.51
N THR A 20 13.13 -1.16 -2.19
CA THR A 20 12.79 -2.23 -3.13
C THR A 20 11.30 -2.12 -3.46
N PRO A 21 10.92 -2.17 -4.75
CA PRO A 21 9.51 -2.20 -5.13
C PRO A 21 8.83 -3.42 -4.48
N PRO A 22 7.55 -3.31 -4.08
CA PRO A 22 6.83 -4.42 -3.49
C PRO A 22 6.67 -5.55 -4.51
N GLU A 23 7.15 -6.73 -4.14
CA GLU A 23 6.87 -7.98 -4.85
C GLU A 23 5.56 -8.55 -4.28
N TYR A 24 4.63 -8.86 -5.17
CA TYR A 24 3.34 -9.44 -4.81
C TYR A 24 3.23 -10.84 -5.42
N ASP A 25 2.52 -11.72 -4.70
CA ASP A 25 2.37 -13.13 -5.05
C ASP A 25 1.61 -13.36 -6.36
N GLU A 26 1.74 -14.54 -6.93
CA GLU A 26 1.07 -14.93 -8.18
C GLU A 26 -0.46 -14.94 -7.96
N GLY A 27 -1.18 -14.11 -8.73
CA GLY A 27 -2.63 -13.89 -8.55
C GLY A 27 -3.00 -12.55 -7.89
N VAL A 28 -2.02 -11.78 -7.41
CA VAL A 28 -2.26 -10.42 -6.92
C VAL A 28 -2.10 -9.41 -8.06
N LYS A 29 -3.17 -8.68 -8.38
CA LYS A 29 -3.13 -7.63 -9.40
C LYS A 29 -2.48 -6.37 -8.86
N VAL A 30 -1.27 -6.06 -9.33
CA VAL A 30 -0.57 -4.84 -8.93
C VAL A 30 -1.12 -3.63 -9.70
N ARG A 31 -1.56 -2.60 -8.98
CA ARG A 31 -2.03 -1.34 -9.55
C ARG A 31 -1.30 -0.16 -8.92
N LYS A 32 -0.94 0.81 -9.76
CA LYS A 32 -0.38 2.08 -9.30
C LYS A 32 -1.50 3.03 -8.91
N VAL A 33 -1.36 3.69 -7.77
CA VAL A 33 -2.25 4.77 -7.34
C VAL A 33 -1.82 6.07 -8.01
N ASP A 34 -2.79 6.76 -8.60
CA ASP A 34 -2.63 8.04 -9.27
C ASP A 34 -2.23 9.16 -8.29
N VAL A 35 -1.78 10.29 -8.84
CA VAL A 35 -1.47 11.53 -8.11
C VAL A 35 -2.63 11.98 -7.22
N SER A 36 -3.87 11.74 -7.66
CA SER A 36 -5.08 12.09 -6.93
C SER A 36 -5.40 11.16 -5.76
N GLY A 37 -4.63 10.07 -5.56
CA GLY A 37 -4.92 9.04 -4.57
C GLY A 37 -5.99 8.04 -5.03
N LYS A 38 -6.28 8.00 -6.34
CA LYS A 38 -7.26 7.08 -6.94
C LYS A 38 -6.54 5.94 -7.65
N LEU A 39 -7.18 4.78 -7.73
CA LEU A 39 -6.73 3.66 -8.55
C LEU A 39 -7.89 3.15 -9.40
N SER A 40 -7.57 2.51 -10.52
CA SER A 40 -8.56 1.94 -11.42
C SER A 40 -8.45 0.41 -11.44
N ILE A 41 -9.58 -0.27 -11.20
CA ILE A 41 -9.70 -1.72 -11.29
C ILE A 41 -10.99 -2.10 -12.03
N GLN A 42 -10.87 -3.00 -13.01
CA GLN A 42 -11.99 -3.52 -13.82
C GLN A 42 -12.97 -2.43 -14.32
N GLY A 43 -12.44 -1.28 -14.76
CA GLY A 43 -13.25 -0.16 -15.27
C GLY A 43 -13.87 0.74 -14.20
N VAL A 44 -13.62 0.50 -12.91
CA VAL A 44 -14.08 1.32 -11.78
C VAL A 44 -12.90 2.11 -11.22
N SER A 45 -13.11 3.41 -10.97
CA SER A 45 -12.12 4.30 -10.36
C SER A 45 -12.45 4.53 -8.90
N LEU A 46 -11.58 4.10 -7.99
CA LEU A 46 -11.81 4.11 -6.55
C LEU A 46 -10.74 4.94 -5.83
N SER A 47 -11.12 5.60 -4.74
CA SER A 47 -10.20 6.44 -3.95
C SER A 47 -9.49 5.61 -2.88
N ALA A 48 -8.26 5.21 -3.16
CA ALA A 48 -7.38 4.53 -2.20
C ALA A 48 -6.86 5.46 -1.09
N GLY A 49 -6.86 6.78 -1.34
CA GLY A 49 -6.37 7.79 -0.43
C GLY A 49 -5.00 8.32 -0.84
N LYS A 50 -4.72 9.57 -0.46
CA LYS A 50 -3.50 10.30 -0.85
C LYS A 50 -2.22 9.74 -0.21
N ALA A 51 -2.35 8.94 0.85
CA ALA A 51 -1.21 8.28 1.51
C ALA A 51 -0.45 7.34 0.56
N PHE A 52 -1.14 6.75 -0.41
CA PHE A 52 -0.56 5.81 -1.38
C PHE A 52 -0.21 6.46 -2.71
N ARG A 53 -0.16 7.80 -2.79
CA ARG A 53 0.09 8.52 -4.05
C ARG A 53 1.41 8.07 -4.69
N GLY A 54 1.34 7.51 -5.90
CA GLY A 54 2.51 7.04 -6.64
C GLY A 54 3.00 5.65 -6.24
N GLU A 55 2.45 5.07 -5.18
CA GLU A 55 2.75 3.72 -4.72
C GLU A 55 2.04 2.66 -5.56
N ARG A 56 2.60 1.45 -5.55
CA ARG A 56 2.01 0.26 -6.14
C ARG A 56 1.35 -0.55 -5.03
N VAL A 57 0.07 -0.85 -5.20
CA VAL A 57 -0.69 -1.69 -4.27
C VAL A 57 -1.07 -2.99 -4.98
N GLY A 58 -1.06 -4.09 -4.24
CA GLY A 58 -1.52 -5.39 -4.67
C GLY A 58 -3.01 -5.53 -4.40
N LEU A 59 -3.75 -6.03 -5.38
CA LEU A 59 -5.18 -6.30 -5.28
C LEU A 59 -5.36 -7.81 -5.35
N ARG A 60 -5.68 -8.41 -4.20
CA ARG A 60 -5.88 -9.85 -4.06
C ARG A 60 -7.36 -10.16 -4.17
N GLU A 61 -7.73 -11.02 -5.11
CA GLU A 61 -9.11 -11.54 -5.21
C GLU A 61 -9.43 -12.37 -3.98
N THR A 62 -10.57 -12.08 -3.35
CA THR A 62 -11.06 -12.84 -2.20
C THR A 62 -11.94 -14.00 -2.71
N GLN A 63 -12.33 -14.91 -1.81
CA GLN A 63 -13.21 -16.03 -2.14
C GLN A 63 -14.60 -15.60 -2.64
N ASP A 64 -15.03 -14.35 -2.32
CA ASP A 64 -16.24 -13.76 -2.87
C ASP A 64 -15.94 -13.03 -4.19
N ASP A 65 -16.57 -13.50 -5.27
CA ASP A 65 -16.46 -12.90 -6.59
C ASP A 65 -16.91 -11.43 -6.54
N GLY A 66 -15.98 -10.51 -6.80
CA GLY A 66 -16.19 -9.06 -6.72
C GLY A 66 -15.65 -8.38 -5.46
N CYS A 67 -15.08 -9.12 -4.51
CA CYS A 67 -14.37 -8.56 -3.34
C CYS A 67 -12.84 -8.68 -3.51
N TYR A 68 -12.13 -7.57 -3.39
CA TYR A 68 -10.67 -7.52 -3.50
C TYR A 68 -10.06 -6.95 -2.23
N GLU A 69 -9.05 -7.60 -1.69
CA GLU A 69 -8.25 -7.02 -0.62
C GLU A 69 -7.12 -6.17 -1.19
N VAL A 70 -6.92 -5.00 -0.61
CA VAL A 70 -5.83 -4.09 -0.98
C VAL A 70 -4.67 -4.28 -0.03
N TRP A 71 -3.53 -4.64 -0.59
CA TRP A 71 -2.28 -4.91 0.11
C TRP A 71 -1.22 -3.90 -0.28
N TRP A 72 -0.62 -3.24 0.71
CA TRP A 72 0.57 -2.41 0.53
C TRP A 72 1.75 -3.13 1.18
N TYR A 73 2.72 -3.55 0.36
CA TYR A 73 3.75 -4.51 0.79
C TYR A 73 3.10 -5.73 1.47
N SER A 74 3.49 -6.03 2.72
CA SER A 74 2.98 -7.12 3.54
C SER A 74 1.81 -6.72 4.45
N THR A 75 1.21 -5.55 4.24
CA THR A 75 0.14 -5.01 5.11
C THR A 75 -1.16 -4.86 4.34
N LYS A 76 -2.23 -5.45 4.85
CA LYS A 76 -3.59 -5.20 4.36
C LYS A 76 -4.02 -3.77 4.75
N VAL A 77 -4.32 -2.95 3.75
CA VAL A 77 -4.68 -1.53 3.94
C VAL A 77 -6.16 -1.25 3.66
N GLY A 78 -6.85 -2.17 3.01
CA GLY A 78 -8.27 -2.00 2.71
C GLY A 78 -8.90 -3.18 1.98
N VAL A 79 -10.16 -2.98 1.62
CA VAL A 79 -10.98 -3.91 0.83
C VAL A 79 -11.78 -3.10 -0.19
N ILE A 80 -11.91 -3.62 -1.39
CA ILE A 80 -12.72 -3.12 -2.49
C ILE A 80 -13.88 -4.09 -2.70
N ASP A 81 -15.07 -3.53 -2.81
CA ASP A 81 -16.27 -4.24 -3.22
C ASP A 81 -16.69 -3.69 -4.58
N LEU A 82 -16.53 -4.48 -5.65
CA LEU A 82 -16.88 -4.09 -7.01
C LEU A 82 -18.38 -4.10 -7.26
N LYS A 83 -19.15 -4.94 -6.54
CA LYS A 83 -20.62 -4.99 -6.66
C LYS A 83 -21.23 -3.64 -6.27
N LYS A 84 -20.70 -3.03 -5.21
CA LYS A 84 -21.08 -1.72 -4.69
C LYS A 84 -20.23 -0.58 -5.25
N LYS A 85 -19.17 -0.89 -6.01
CA LYS A 85 -18.18 0.07 -6.52
C LYS A 85 -17.63 0.94 -5.39
N SER A 86 -17.38 0.33 -4.23
CA SER A 86 -16.94 1.02 -3.02
C SER A 86 -15.58 0.50 -2.58
N ILE A 87 -14.78 1.38 -1.98
CA ILE A 87 -13.50 1.04 -1.37
C ILE A 87 -13.51 1.47 0.08
N THR A 88 -13.09 0.56 0.96
CA THR A 88 -12.94 0.79 2.38
C THR A 88 -11.45 0.68 2.72
N MET A 89 -10.84 1.79 3.09
CA MET A 89 -9.42 1.87 3.46
C MET A 89 -9.28 2.23 4.94
N GLY A 90 -8.28 1.67 5.63
CA GLY A 90 -7.96 2.01 7.03
C GLY A 90 -8.53 1.05 8.08
N LYS A 91 -8.58 1.50 9.34
CA LYS A 91 -8.93 0.69 10.53
C LYS A 91 -10.36 0.14 10.43
N GLY A 92 -10.44 -1.10 9.97
CA GLY A 92 -11.65 -1.92 9.88
C GLY A 92 -11.43 -3.18 9.02
N CYS A 93 -10.18 -3.61 8.88
CA CYS A 93 -9.75 -4.75 8.06
C CYS A 93 -9.52 -6.00 8.91
#